data_AF-A0A350T0L8-F1
#
_entry.id   AF-A0A350T0L8-F1
#
_cell.length_a   1.000
_cell.length_b   1.000
_cell.length_c   1.000
_cell.angle_alpha   90.00
_cell.angle_beta   90.00
_cell.angle_gamma   90.00
#
_symmetry.space_group_name_H-M   'P 1'
#
loop_
_entity.id
_entity.type
_entity.pdbx_description
1 polymer ?
#
loop_
_entity_poly.entity_id
_entity_poly.type
_entity_poly.pdbx_seq_one_letter_code
_entity_poly.pdbx_strand_id
1 'polypeptide(L)' 'MTETDSRPTLLAIFAHPDDEAFGCGGALARHAAAGHRVVL' A
#
# COMPACT_ATOMS: atom_id res chain seq x y z
N MET A 1 24.26 0.21 -12.96
CA MET A 1 23.08 -0.57 -13.37
C MET A 1 22.19 -0.63 -12.13
N THR A 2 21.18 0.23 -12.06
CA THR A 2 20.34 0.37 -10.86
C THR A 2 19.56 -0.93 -10.65
N GLU A 3 19.78 -1.57 -9.52
CA GLU A 3 19.02 -2.73 -9.09
C GLU A 3 17.54 -2.35 -9.01
N THR A 4 16.69 -3.01 -9.79
CA THR A 4 15.25 -2.79 -9.75
C THR A 4 14.75 -3.31 -8.41
N ASP A 5 14.29 -2.39 -7.54
CA ASP A 5 13.66 -2.75 -6.27
C ASP A 5 12.55 -3.77 -6.53
N SER A 6 12.79 -5.02 -6.12
CA SER A 6 11.91 -6.16 -6.37
C SER A 6 10.72 -6.20 -5.41
N ARG A 7 10.61 -5.22 -4.51
CA ARG A 7 9.50 -5.11 -3.57
C ARG A 7 8.18 -4.86 -4.31
N PRO A 8 7.15 -5.71 -4.09
CA PRO A 8 5.83 -5.48 -4.64
C PRO A 8 5.30 -4.09 -4.23
N THR A 9 4.66 -3.40 -5.18
CA THR A 9 4.01 -2.11 -4.92
C THR A 9 2.49 -2.26 -5.02
N LEU A 10 1.78 -1.74 -4.03
CA LEU A 10 0.33 -1.71 -3.97
C LEU A 10 -0.15 -0.25 -3.98
N LEU A 11 -0.90 0.12 -5.02
CA LEU A 11 -1.59 1.41 -5.12
C LEU A 11 -3.05 1.20 -4.77
N ALA A 12 -3.52 1.85 -3.72
CA ALA A 12 -4.93 1.94 -3.39
C ALA A 12 -5.44 3.32 -3.82
N ILE A 13 -6.68 3.39 -4.32
CA ILE A 13 -7.30 4.63 -4.81
C ILE A 13 -8.63 4.79 -4.11
N PHE A 14 -8.85 5.97 -3.54
CA PHE A 14 -10.01 6.28 -2.73
C PHE A 14 -10.77 7.49 -3.27
N ALA A 15 -12.07 7.56 -2.98
CA ALA A 15 -12.91 8.68 -3.41
C ALA A 15 -12.73 9.90 -2.50
N HIS A 16 -12.61 9.68 -1.19
CA HIS A 16 -12.42 10.71 -0.19
C HIS A 16 -11.23 10.38 0.72
N PRO A 17 -10.67 11.37 1.44
CA PRO A 17 -9.77 11.11 2.56
C PRO A 17 -10.45 10.20 3.61
N ASP A 18 -9.67 9.33 4.24
CA ASP A 18 -10.07 8.40 5.32
C ASP A 18 -10.86 7.15 4.89
N ASP A 19 -11.31 7.04 3.63
CA ASP A 19 -11.96 5.83 3.11
C ASP A 19 -11.07 4.59 3.24
N GLU A 20 -9.73 4.77 3.22
CA GLU A 20 -8.79 3.67 3.42
C GLU A 20 -8.93 3.06 4.81
N ALA A 21 -9.17 3.86 5.84
CA ALA A 21 -9.24 3.39 7.22
C ALA A 21 -10.52 2.58 7.48
N PHE A 22 -11.64 2.98 6.86
CA PHE A 22 -12.92 2.28 6.99
C PHE A 22 -13.04 1.04 6.08
N GLY A 23 -12.39 1.08 4.92
CA GLY A 23 -12.47 0.01 3.92
C GLY A 23 -11.40 -1.08 4.11
N CYS A 24 -10.16 -0.77 3.71
CA CYS A 24 -9.09 -1.77 3.55
C CYS A 24 -7.84 -1.52 4.39
N GLY A 25 -7.90 -0.61 5.37
CA GLY A 25 -6.76 -0.14 6.14
C GLY A 25 -5.98 -1.25 6.82
N GLY A 26 -6.68 -2.25 7.36
CA GLY A 26 -6.03 -3.45 7.93
C GLY A 26 -5.24 -4.27 6.91
N ALA A 27 -5.74 -4.39 5.68
CA ALA A 27 -5.03 -5.09 4.61
C ALA A 27 -3.81 -4.30 4.13
N LEU A 28 -3.93 -2.98 3.99
CA LEU A 28 -2.83 -2.08 3.65
C LEU A 28 -1.73 -2.13 4.72
N ALA A 29 -2.09 -2.05 6.00
CA ALA A 29 -1.16 -2.18 7.11
C ALA A 29 -0.43 -3.53 7.12
N ARG A 30 -1.14 -4.64 6.80
CA ARG A 30 -0.53 -5.96 6.67
C ARG A 30 0.50 -6.02 5.53
N HIS A 31 0.21 -5.41 4.38
CA HIS A 31 1.15 -5.37 3.26
C HIS A 31 2.36 -4.48 3.56
N ALA A 32 2.15 -3.33 4.21
CA ALA A 32 3.24 -2.48 4.67
C ALA A 32 4.15 -3.23 5.67
N ALA A 33 3.57 -3.97 6.62
CA ALA A 33 4.31 -4.79 7.59
C ALA A 33 5.09 -5.94 6.92
N ALA A 34 4.63 -6.43 5.76
CA ALA A 34 5.33 -7.41 4.93
C ALA A 34 6.45 -6.80 4.07
N GLY A 35 6.72 -5.48 4.19
CA GLY A 35 7.76 -4.78 3.45
C GLY A 35 7.38 -4.38 2.03
N HIS A 36 6.11 -4.51 1.65
CA HIS A 36 5.62 -4.02 0.36
C HIS A 36 5.56 -2.49 0.39
N ARG A 37 5.75 -1.86 -0.77
CA ARG A 37 5.51 -0.42 -0.91
C ARG A 37 4.01 -0.18 -1.05
N VAL A 38 3.41 0.50 -0.08
CA VAL A 38 1.99 0.89 -0.11
C VAL A 38 1.88 2.38 -0.47
N VAL A 39 1.00 2.70 -1.42
CA VAL A 39 0.67 4.06 -1.85
C VAL A 39 -0.85 4.21 -1.81
N LEU A 40 -1.32 5.34 -1.30
CA LEU A 40 -2.75 5.70 -1.15
C LEU A 40 -3.13 6.78 -2.16
#